data_AF-G0GE54-F1
#
_entry.id   AF-G0GE54-F1
#
_cell.length_a   1.000
_cell.length_b   1.000
_cell.length_c   1.000
_cell.angle_alpha   90.00
_cell.angle_beta   90.00
_cell.angle_gamma   90.00
#
_symmetry.space_group_name_H-M   'P 1'
#
loop_
_entity.id
_entity.type
_entity.pdbx_description
1 polymer ?
#
loop_
_entity_poly.entity_id
_entity_poly.type
_entity_poly.pdbx_seq_one_letter_code
_entity_poly.pdbx_strand_id
1 'polypeptide(L)'
;MDNDISMLHRFVEEGYEALRRGLWEEAFHSFHQAFLLNGDDRGILASLKCVQYWKEMEEEVDHEWSAEEKGDFYMERWKHFVSFLEHIGGAEERCVFSCKTYVFGSALRWYESASEGKEGESELMFKKGVCEKSLGDYEPARQTLERVVREFPRRSFFLSQLADTYALMGEMHLAKVFFREAFFHNPAEIELAFLESEMINRLISRVKELGYEPPLLQEWLPVYGVLYGVFTVKRELKSLEYGKLRQSIYALEGELTDEHADRRTIIPRLLNRYFWLMDHYRINNEEPLKIQDTLYKIRLLDEKIYELYIH
;
A
#
# COMPACT_ATOMS: atom_id res chain seq x y z
N MET A 1 -23.20 35.67 -10.59
CA MET A 1 -21.84 35.53 -10.05
C MET A 1 -21.84 35.11 -8.58
N ASP A 2 -22.16 35.97 -7.60
CA ASP A 2 -22.14 35.54 -6.18
C ASP A 2 -23.15 34.41 -5.87
N ASN A 3 -24.33 34.43 -6.50
CA ASN A 3 -25.32 33.37 -6.35
C ASN A 3 -24.86 32.05 -6.98
N ASP A 4 -24.25 32.09 -8.16
CA ASP A 4 -23.80 30.89 -8.90
C ASP A 4 -22.62 30.22 -8.19
N ILE A 5 -21.72 31.00 -7.60
CA ILE A 5 -20.62 30.50 -6.77
C ILE A 5 -21.15 29.83 -5.50
N SER A 6 -22.13 30.46 -4.82
CA SER A 6 -22.77 29.87 -3.65
C SER A 6 -23.53 28.58 -3.98
N MET A 7 -24.22 28.53 -5.13
CA MET A 7 -24.92 27.32 -5.59
C MET A 7 -23.95 26.21 -5.96
N LEU A 8 -22.86 26.55 -6.65
CA LEU A 8 -21.80 25.61 -7.02
C LEU A 8 -21.21 24.93 -5.76
N HIS A 9 -20.79 25.73 -4.78
CA HIS A 9 -20.25 25.21 -3.52
C HIS A 9 -21.27 24.30 -2.80
N ARG A 10 -22.54 24.70 -2.78
CA ARG A 10 -23.61 23.90 -2.17
C ARG A 10 -23.76 22.54 -2.86
N PHE A 11 -23.84 22.51 -4.19
CA PHE A 11 -23.97 21.25 -4.93
C PHE A 11 -22.76 20.32 -4.77
N VAL A 12 -21.55 20.89 -4.70
CA VAL A 12 -20.33 20.10 -4.46
C VAL A 12 -20.35 19.48 -3.06
N GLU A 13 -20.72 20.22 -2.03
CA GLU A 13 -20.82 19.70 -0.65
C GLU A 13 -21.94 18.66 -0.50
N GLU A 14 -23.12 18.91 -1.08
CA GLU A 14 -24.23 17.94 -1.13
C GLU A 14 -23.79 16.65 -1.83
N GLY A 15 -23.04 16.75 -2.94
CA GLY A 15 -22.47 15.62 -3.65
C GLY A 15 -21.51 14.79 -2.80
N TYR A 16 -20.59 15.41 -2.06
CA TYR A 16 -19.68 14.70 -1.17
C TYR A 16 -20.40 14.04 0.01
N GLU A 17 -21.43 14.69 0.58
CA GLU A 17 -22.23 14.10 1.65
C GLU A 17 -23.02 12.88 1.17
N ALA A 18 -23.63 12.96 -0.01
CA ALA A 18 -24.32 11.85 -0.65
C ALA A 18 -23.36 10.68 -0.93
N LEU A 19 -22.15 10.95 -1.43
CA LEU A 19 -21.12 9.93 -1.66
C LEU A 19 -20.75 9.18 -0.37
N ARG A 20 -20.53 9.90 0.75
CA ARG A 20 -20.20 9.26 2.04
C ARG A 20 -21.28 8.30 2.52
N ARG A 21 -22.54 8.54 2.12
CA ARG A 21 -23.71 7.72 2.48
C ARG A 21 -24.03 6.63 1.46
N GLY A 22 -23.36 6.59 0.30
CA GLY A 22 -23.70 5.69 -0.79
C GLY A 22 -24.97 6.08 -1.56
N LEU A 23 -25.39 7.34 -1.48
CA LEU A 23 -26.56 7.84 -2.22
C LEU A 23 -26.14 8.26 -3.63
N TRP A 24 -25.79 7.29 -4.48
CA TRP A 24 -25.14 7.54 -5.77
C TRP A 24 -25.96 8.39 -6.74
N GLU A 25 -27.28 8.20 -6.79
CA GLU A 25 -28.16 9.00 -7.64
C GLU A 25 -28.22 10.46 -7.21
N GLU A 26 -28.28 10.71 -5.90
CA GLU A 26 -28.26 12.06 -5.32
C GLU A 26 -26.89 12.72 -5.54
N ALA A 27 -25.81 11.96 -5.34
CA ALA A 27 -24.45 12.42 -5.60
C ALA A 27 -24.27 12.78 -7.09
N PHE A 28 -24.73 11.92 -7.99
CA PHE A 28 -24.66 12.14 -9.43
C PHE A 28 -25.43 13.40 -9.82
N HIS A 29 -26.67 13.54 -9.34
CA HIS A 29 -27.47 14.73 -9.58
C HIS A 29 -26.76 16.00 -9.12
N SER A 30 -26.21 15.98 -7.90
CA SER A 30 -25.54 17.14 -7.29
C SER A 30 -24.29 17.55 -8.08
N PHE A 31 -23.38 16.62 -8.39
CA PHE A 31 -22.21 16.94 -9.21
C PHE A 31 -22.57 17.30 -10.65
N HIS A 32 -23.65 16.75 -11.19
CA HIS A 32 -24.13 17.13 -12.52
C HIS A 32 -24.63 18.58 -12.52
N GLN A 33 -25.37 19.02 -11.49
CA GLN A 33 -25.74 20.44 -11.35
C GLN A 33 -24.50 21.33 -11.18
N ALA A 34 -23.51 20.90 -10.39
CA ALA A 34 -22.24 21.62 -10.25
C ALA A 34 -21.51 21.73 -11.60
N PHE A 35 -21.50 20.67 -12.40
CA PHE A 35 -20.89 20.64 -13.73
C PHE A 35 -21.62 21.56 -14.72
N LEU A 36 -22.96 21.64 -14.67
CA LEU A 36 -23.71 22.58 -15.50
C LEU A 36 -23.37 24.05 -15.19
N LEU A 37 -22.98 24.36 -13.95
CA LEU A 37 -22.54 25.69 -13.54
C LEU A 37 -21.07 25.98 -13.89
N ASN A 38 -20.21 24.96 -13.86
CA ASN A 38 -18.79 25.07 -14.16
C ASN A 38 -18.22 23.80 -14.83
N GLY A 39 -18.50 23.63 -16.12
CA GLY A 39 -18.18 22.41 -16.87
C GLY A 39 -16.69 22.21 -17.19
N ASP A 40 -15.87 23.24 -17.02
CA ASP A 40 -14.43 23.17 -17.26
C ASP A 40 -13.64 22.67 -16.03
N ASP A 41 -14.32 22.51 -14.90
CA ASP A 41 -13.71 22.03 -13.66
C ASP A 41 -13.37 20.54 -13.74
N ARG A 42 -12.07 20.24 -13.77
CA ARG A 42 -11.56 18.86 -13.82
C ARG A 42 -11.89 18.07 -12.55
N GLY A 43 -11.97 18.73 -11.39
CA GLY A 43 -12.34 18.11 -10.12
C GLY A 43 -13.78 17.63 -10.11
N ILE A 44 -14.71 18.48 -10.57
CA ILE A 44 -16.12 18.13 -10.68
C ILE A 44 -16.34 17.01 -11.68
N LEU A 45 -15.69 17.08 -12.85
CA LEU A 45 -15.75 16.01 -13.85
C LEU A 45 -15.18 14.69 -13.31
N ALA A 46 -14.07 14.72 -12.58
CA ALA A 46 -13.51 13.54 -11.95
C ALA A 46 -14.45 12.97 -10.87
N SER A 47 -15.08 13.83 -10.05
CA SER A 47 -16.09 13.41 -9.08
C SER A 47 -17.29 12.73 -9.74
N LEU A 48 -17.80 13.24 -10.86
CA LEU A 48 -18.86 12.58 -11.64
C LEU A 48 -18.43 11.18 -12.10
N LYS A 49 -17.21 11.04 -12.61
CA LYS A 49 -16.66 9.75 -13.03
C LYS A 49 -16.54 8.77 -11.86
N CYS A 50 -16.14 9.24 -10.68
CA CYS A 50 -16.10 8.43 -9.46
C CYS A 50 -17.49 7.96 -9.05
N VAL A 51 -18.50 8.83 -9.11
CA VAL A 51 -19.89 8.47 -8.78
C VAL A 51 -20.39 7.40 -9.75
N GLN A 52 -20.18 7.60 -11.05
CA GLN A 52 -20.60 6.66 -12.08
C GLN A 52 -19.94 5.28 -11.88
N TYR A 53 -18.64 5.26 -11.61
CA TYR A 53 -17.91 4.03 -11.30
C TYR A 53 -18.61 3.27 -10.17
N TRP A 54 -18.79 3.88 -9.01
CA TRP A 54 -19.37 3.18 -7.84
C TRP A 54 -20.85 2.83 -8.00
N LYS A 55 -21.61 3.61 -8.77
CA LYS A 55 -23.00 3.30 -9.12
C LYS A 55 -23.10 1.98 -9.91
N GLU A 56 -22.27 1.82 -10.94
CA GLU A 56 -22.22 0.57 -11.72
C GLU A 56 -21.81 -0.62 -10.86
N MET A 57 -20.96 -0.39 -9.84
CA MET A 57 -20.50 -1.45 -8.94
C MET A 57 -21.58 -2.01 -8.02
N GLU A 58 -22.50 -1.18 -7.53
CA GLU A 58 -23.56 -1.66 -6.65
C GLU A 58 -24.52 -2.63 -7.36
N GLU A 59 -24.70 -2.47 -8.67
CA GLU A 59 -25.52 -3.37 -9.48
C GLU A 59 -24.88 -4.76 -9.62
N GLU A 60 -23.56 -4.88 -9.43
CA GLU A 60 -22.81 -6.14 -9.48
C GLU A 60 -22.80 -6.92 -8.15
N VAL A 61 -23.27 -6.32 -7.05
CA VAL A 61 -23.26 -6.98 -5.74
C VAL A 61 -24.28 -8.10 -5.72
N ASP A 62 -23.80 -9.34 -5.67
CA ASP A 62 -24.67 -10.52 -5.60
C ASP A 62 -25.34 -10.64 -4.23
N HIS A 63 -26.65 -10.83 -4.23
CA HIS A 63 -27.43 -11.03 -3.02
C HIS A 63 -27.13 -12.38 -2.35
N GLU A 64 -26.71 -13.39 -3.13
CA GLU A 64 -26.42 -14.75 -2.64
C GLU A 64 -25.08 -14.86 -1.91
N TRP A 65 -24.17 -13.89 -2.08
CA TRP A 65 -22.88 -13.88 -1.39
C TRP A 65 -23.03 -13.81 0.13
N SER A 66 -22.13 -14.52 0.80
CA SER A 66 -21.90 -14.41 2.24
C SER A 66 -21.45 -13.00 2.62
N ALA A 67 -21.53 -12.70 3.92
CA ALA A 67 -21.07 -11.41 4.42
C ALA A 67 -19.58 -11.17 4.15
N GLU A 68 -18.73 -12.20 4.30
CA GLU A 68 -17.31 -12.06 4.01
C GLU A 68 -17.04 -11.80 2.52
N GLU A 69 -17.69 -12.55 1.61
CA GLU A 69 -17.56 -12.34 0.16
C GLU A 69 -18.00 -10.93 -0.26
N LYS A 70 -19.07 -10.39 0.36
CA LYS A 70 -19.50 -9.00 0.14
C LYS A 70 -18.44 -8.00 0.61
N GLY A 71 -17.83 -8.22 1.77
CA GLY A 71 -16.73 -7.37 2.25
C GLY A 71 -15.52 -7.41 1.30
N ASP A 72 -15.14 -8.61 0.87
CA ASP A 72 -14.02 -8.84 -0.04
C ASP A 72 -14.25 -8.20 -1.42
N PHE A 73 -15.49 -8.21 -1.91
CA PHE A 73 -15.87 -7.49 -3.12
C PHE A 73 -15.54 -5.99 -3.04
N TYR A 74 -15.90 -5.32 -1.94
CA TYR A 74 -15.58 -3.90 -1.76
C TYR A 74 -14.07 -3.65 -1.68
N MET A 75 -13.34 -4.51 -0.98
CA MET A 75 -11.88 -4.42 -0.86
C MET A 75 -11.20 -4.59 -2.22
N GLU A 76 -11.58 -5.61 -2.99
CA GLU A 76 -11.00 -5.83 -4.32
C GLU A 76 -11.38 -4.69 -5.27
N ARG A 77 -12.63 -4.22 -5.20
CA ARG A 77 -13.07 -3.10 -6.05
C ARG A 77 -12.35 -1.81 -5.75
N TRP A 78 -11.95 -1.58 -4.49
CA TRP A 78 -11.12 -0.45 -4.12
C TRP A 78 -9.76 -0.48 -4.84
N LYS A 79 -9.12 -1.64 -4.98
CA LYS A 79 -7.83 -1.77 -5.71
C LYS A 79 -7.97 -1.34 -7.17
N HIS A 80 -9.04 -1.77 -7.82
CA HIS A 80 -9.37 -1.35 -9.17
C HIS A 80 -9.70 0.16 -9.24
N PHE A 81 -10.40 0.68 -8.24
CA PHE A 81 -10.74 2.09 -8.16
C PHE A 81 -9.50 2.98 -8.02
N VAL A 82 -8.51 2.59 -7.22
CA VAL A 82 -7.22 3.31 -7.12
C VAL A 82 -6.52 3.38 -8.49
N SER A 83 -6.49 2.27 -9.23
CA SER A 83 -5.92 2.25 -10.58
C SER A 83 -6.71 3.13 -11.56
N PHE A 84 -8.04 3.15 -11.43
CA PHE A 84 -8.91 4.04 -12.20
C PHE A 84 -8.66 5.52 -11.89
N LEU A 85 -8.45 5.89 -10.62
CA LEU A 85 -8.12 7.25 -10.21
C LEU A 85 -6.82 7.76 -10.85
N GLU A 86 -5.79 6.90 -10.93
CA GLU A 86 -4.53 7.21 -11.61
C GLU A 86 -4.76 7.51 -13.11
N HIS A 87 -5.68 6.80 -13.75
CA HIS A 87 -5.99 6.98 -15.17
C HIS A 87 -6.80 8.25 -15.46
N ILE A 88 -7.84 8.54 -14.68
CA ILE A 88 -8.71 9.70 -14.95
C ILE A 88 -8.04 11.03 -14.56
N GLY A 89 -7.22 11.01 -13.50
CA GLY A 89 -6.63 12.20 -12.90
C GLY A 89 -7.65 13.23 -12.40
N GLY A 90 -7.17 14.24 -11.67
CA GLY A 90 -7.98 15.40 -11.27
C GLY A 90 -9.01 15.16 -10.17
N ALA A 91 -9.17 13.93 -9.66
CA ALA A 91 -10.03 13.66 -8.51
C ALA A 91 -9.49 14.36 -7.26
N GLU A 92 -10.32 15.15 -6.61
CA GLU A 92 -9.96 15.82 -5.37
C GLU A 92 -9.90 14.84 -4.19
N GLU A 93 -9.01 15.12 -3.22
CA GLU A 93 -8.86 14.32 -2.00
C GLU A 93 -10.19 14.14 -1.25
N ARG A 94 -11.05 15.17 -1.23
CA ARG A 94 -12.39 15.10 -0.59
C ARG A 94 -13.31 14.08 -1.27
N CYS A 95 -13.24 14.00 -2.60
CA CYS A 95 -14.01 13.02 -3.37
C CYS A 95 -13.53 11.60 -3.05
N VAL A 96 -12.21 11.38 -3.13
CA VAL A 96 -11.59 10.08 -2.85
C VAL A 96 -11.88 9.64 -1.41
N PHE A 97 -11.76 10.56 -0.45
CA PHE A 97 -12.09 10.31 0.95
C PHE A 97 -13.56 9.94 1.12
N SER A 98 -14.49 10.62 0.42
CA SER A 98 -15.92 10.32 0.52
C SER A 98 -16.25 8.93 -0.02
N CYS A 99 -15.67 8.53 -1.15
CA CYS A 99 -15.76 7.16 -1.66
C CYS A 99 -15.15 6.17 -0.66
N LYS A 100 -13.97 6.46 -0.11
CA LYS A 100 -13.28 5.63 0.88
C LYS A 100 -14.17 5.37 2.11
N THR A 101 -14.78 6.41 2.67
CA THR A 101 -15.70 6.30 3.81
C THR A 101 -16.83 5.32 3.53
N TYR A 102 -17.46 5.42 2.36
CA TYR A 102 -18.52 4.49 1.99
C TYR A 102 -17.99 3.07 1.84
N VAL A 103 -16.95 2.87 1.04
CA VAL A 103 -16.44 1.54 0.66
C VAL A 103 -15.95 0.75 1.87
N PHE A 104 -15.05 1.34 2.66
CA PHE A 104 -14.52 0.67 3.85
C PHE A 104 -15.53 0.60 4.98
N GLY A 105 -16.46 1.55 5.06
CA GLY A 105 -17.58 1.48 6.00
C GLY A 105 -18.54 0.34 5.66
N SER A 106 -18.82 0.12 4.38
CA SER A 106 -19.63 -1.01 3.90
C SER A 106 -18.92 -2.34 4.11
N ALA A 107 -17.63 -2.43 3.75
CA ALA A 107 -16.83 -3.63 3.98
C ALA A 107 -16.77 -4.00 5.48
N LEU A 108 -16.52 -3.02 6.36
CA LEU A 108 -16.48 -3.24 7.81
C LEU A 108 -17.80 -3.78 8.35
N ARG A 109 -18.95 -3.17 7.97
CA ARG A 109 -20.27 -3.67 8.40
C ARG A 109 -20.51 -5.12 7.99
N TRP A 110 -20.08 -5.48 6.78
CA TRP A 110 -20.19 -6.86 6.30
C TRP A 110 -19.29 -7.79 7.12
N TYR A 111 -18.03 -7.44 7.34
CA TYR A 111 -17.12 -8.25 8.15
C TYR A 111 -17.55 -8.36 9.62
N GLU A 112 -18.20 -7.35 10.19
CA GLU A 112 -18.80 -7.41 11.53
C GLU A 112 -20.01 -8.34 11.58
N SER A 113 -20.79 -8.41 10.50
CA SER A 113 -21.93 -9.32 10.39
C SER A 113 -21.53 -10.77 10.07
N ALA A 114 -20.32 -10.98 9.56
CA ALA A 114 -19.77 -12.31 9.35
C ALA A 114 -19.52 -12.99 10.71
N SER A 115 -20.07 -14.19 10.89
CA SER A 115 -19.90 -14.95 12.13
C SER A 115 -18.43 -15.35 12.31
N GLU A 116 -17.87 -15.08 13.50
CA GLU A 116 -16.53 -15.53 13.89
C GLU A 116 -16.51 -17.07 14.02
N GLY A 117 -16.22 -17.74 12.90
CA GLY A 117 -15.85 -19.15 12.87
C GLY A 117 -14.37 -19.32 13.22
N LYS A 118 -13.99 -20.48 13.78
CA LYS A 118 -12.59 -20.74 14.18
C LYS A 118 -11.59 -20.80 13.01
N GLU A 119 -12.05 -21.02 11.79
CA GLU A 119 -11.21 -20.99 10.60
C GLU A 119 -11.33 -19.62 9.92
N GLY A 120 -10.21 -18.94 9.69
CA GLY A 120 -10.17 -17.62 9.04
C GLY A 120 -10.31 -16.40 9.96
N GLU A 121 -10.46 -16.60 11.28
CA GLU A 121 -10.66 -15.51 12.25
C GLU A 121 -9.59 -14.40 12.14
N SER A 122 -8.32 -14.77 12.01
CA SER A 122 -7.22 -13.80 11.95
C SER A 122 -7.18 -13.02 10.62
N GLU A 123 -7.67 -13.60 9.53
CA GLU A 123 -7.74 -12.93 8.23
C GLU A 123 -8.95 -11.99 8.17
N LEU A 124 -10.08 -12.41 8.72
CA LEU A 124 -11.23 -11.52 8.94
C LEU A 124 -10.87 -10.35 9.88
N MET A 125 -10.18 -10.64 10.99
CA MET A 125 -9.68 -9.63 11.92
C MET A 125 -8.74 -8.64 11.22
N PHE A 126 -7.86 -9.14 10.37
CA PHE A 126 -6.99 -8.29 9.56
C PHE A 126 -7.77 -7.37 8.63
N LYS A 127 -8.75 -7.91 7.87
CA LYS A 127 -9.60 -7.13 6.96
C LYS A 127 -10.37 -6.04 7.70
N LYS A 128 -10.90 -6.34 8.89
CA LYS A 128 -11.51 -5.34 9.80
C LYS A 128 -10.52 -4.24 10.17
N GLY A 129 -9.32 -4.59 10.61
CA GLY A 129 -8.27 -3.63 10.97
C GLY A 129 -7.84 -2.72 9.81
N VAL A 130 -7.81 -3.23 8.58
CA VAL A 130 -7.57 -2.39 7.39
C VAL A 130 -8.72 -1.43 7.16
N CYS A 131 -9.97 -1.86 7.32
CA CYS A 131 -11.13 -0.96 7.19
C CYS A 131 -11.14 0.13 8.27
N GLU A 132 -10.89 -0.22 9.53
CA GLU A 132 -10.75 0.74 10.64
C GLU A 132 -9.68 1.80 10.32
N LYS A 133 -8.52 1.35 9.81
CA LYS A 133 -7.43 2.25 9.39
C LYS A 133 -7.91 3.20 8.28
N SER A 134 -8.52 2.67 7.22
CA SER A 134 -8.99 3.47 6.08
C SER A 134 -10.08 4.48 6.47
N LEU A 135 -10.85 4.20 7.52
CA LEU A 135 -11.88 5.09 8.06
C LEU A 135 -11.31 6.17 8.99
N GLY A 136 -10.04 6.08 9.38
CA GLY A 136 -9.38 7.03 10.28
C GLY A 136 -9.35 6.60 11.75
N ASP A 137 -9.87 5.42 12.07
CA ASP A 137 -9.91 4.85 13.42
C ASP A 137 -8.58 4.14 13.74
N TYR A 138 -7.49 4.91 13.78
CA TYR A 138 -6.13 4.35 13.81
C TYR A 138 -5.79 3.56 15.07
N GLU A 139 -6.32 3.94 16.22
CA GLU A 139 -6.01 3.25 17.48
C GLU A 139 -6.67 1.86 17.57
N PRO A 140 -7.98 1.70 17.27
CA PRO A 140 -8.58 0.38 17.05
C PRO A 140 -7.83 -0.44 16.00
N ALA A 141 -7.56 0.16 14.83
CA ALA A 141 -6.85 -0.51 13.74
C ALA A 141 -5.49 -1.05 14.20
N ARG A 142 -4.70 -0.23 14.93
CA ARG A 142 -3.40 -0.63 15.48
C ARG A 142 -3.55 -1.85 16.39
N GLN A 143 -4.49 -1.82 17.34
CA GLN A 143 -4.68 -2.92 18.29
C GLN A 143 -5.06 -4.23 17.58
N THR A 144 -5.94 -4.14 16.59
CA THR A 144 -6.39 -5.26 15.76
C THR A 144 -5.23 -5.83 14.95
N LEU A 145 -4.53 -4.99 14.19
CA LEU A 145 -3.41 -5.40 13.33
C LEU A 145 -2.21 -5.94 14.14
N GLU A 146 -1.92 -5.39 15.32
CA GLU A 146 -0.89 -5.92 16.22
C GLU A 146 -1.18 -7.34 16.71
N ARG A 147 -2.46 -7.71 16.88
CA ARG A 147 -2.83 -9.10 17.25
C ARG A 147 -2.53 -10.04 16.09
N VAL A 148 -2.95 -9.68 14.89
CA VAL A 148 -2.72 -10.46 13.67
C VAL A 148 -1.22 -10.62 13.40
N VAL A 149 -0.44 -9.54 13.47
CA VAL A 149 1.02 -9.58 13.24
C VAL A 149 1.73 -10.41 14.30
N ARG A 150 1.25 -10.45 15.55
CA ARG A 150 1.83 -11.34 16.58
C ARG A 150 1.66 -12.82 16.24
N GLU A 151 0.54 -13.19 15.63
CA GLU A 151 0.31 -14.56 15.19
C GLU A 151 1.09 -14.89 13.91
N PHE A 152 1.19 -13.93 12.99
CA PHE A 152 1.84 -14.10 11.69
C PHE A 152 2.96 -13.06 11.44
N PRO A 153 4.08 -13.10 12.20
CA PRO A 153 5.08 -12.04 12.25
C PRO A 153 5.93 -11.88 10.99
N ARG A 154 5.69 -12.67 9.95
CA ARG A 154 6.45 -12.67 8.69
C ARG A 154 5.58 -12.50 7.46
N ARG A 155 4.28 -12.27 7.63
CA ARG A 155 3.36 -11.97 6.53
C ARG A 155 3.56 -10.52 6.11
N SER A 156 4.08 -10.31 4.91
CA SER A 156 4.48 -8.98 4.43
C SER A 156 3.28 -8.05 4.33
N PHE A 157 2.15 -8.59 3.86
CA PHE A 157 0.92 -7.83 3.77
C PHE A 157 0.50 -7.29 5.14
N PHE A 158 0.48 -8.13 6.17
CA PHE A 158 0.07 -7.73 7.53
C PHE A 158 1.03 -6.71 8.14
N LEU A 159 2.34 -6.95 8.00
CA LEU A 159 3.36 -6.01 8.47
C LEU A 159 3.25 -4.66 7.76
N SER A 160 2.98 -4.64 6.46
CA SER A 160 2.87 -3.40 5.68
C SER A 160 1.69 -2.53 6.14
N GLN A 161 0.54 -3.14 6.44
CA GLN A 161 -0.62 -2.40 6.93
C GLN A 161 -0.40 -1.87 8.35
N LEU A 162 0.22 -2.66 9.23
CA LEU A 162 0.59 -2.18 10.56
C LEU A 162 1.61 -1.03 10.49
N ALA A 163 2.60 -1.13 9.59
CA ALA A 163 3.58 -0.07 9.35
C ALA A 163 2.92 1.24 8.91
N ASP A 164 1.96 1.13 7.99
CA ASP A 164 1.19 2.25 7.47
C ASP A 164 0.35 2.91 8.56
N THR A 165 -0.32 2.10 9.40
CA THR A 165 -1.06 2.60 10.58
C THR A 165 -0.14 3.37 11.53
N TYR A 166 1.05 2.86 11.85
CA TYR A 166 2.01 3.62 12.66
C TYR A 166 2.42 4.95 12.01
N ALA A 167 2.61 4.98 10.68
CA ALA A 167 2.95 6.21 9.98
C ALA A 167 1.80 7.24 10.07
N LEU A 168 0.55 6.81 9.91
CA LEU A 168 -0.65 7.65 10.02
C LEU A 168 -0.86 8.19 11.44
N MET A 169 -0.41 7.45 12.46
CA MET A 169 -0.40 7.89 13.86
C MET A 169 0.78 8.80 14.22
N GLY A 170 1.73 9.04 13.29
CA GLY A 170 2.94 9.83 13.53
C GLY A 170 4.10 9.07 14.16
N GLU A 171 3.97 7.76 14.37
CA GLU A 171 5.00 6.87 14.94
C GLU A 171 6.02 6.44 13.86
N MET A 172 6.70 7.43 13.28
CA MET A 172 7.52 7.28 12.08
C MET A 172 8.66 6.26 12.25
N HIS A 173 9.25 6.17 13.45
CA HIS A 173 10.31 5.21 13.71
C HIS A 173 9.80 3.76 13.58
N LEU A 174 8.66 3.44 14.20
CA LEU A 174 8.04 2.12 14.10
C LEU A 174 7.60 1.81 12.68
N ALA A 175 6.97 2.77 12.00
CA ALA A 175 6.57 2.62 10.60
C ALA A 175 7.75 2.19 9.72
N LYS A 176 8.90 2.87 9.82
CA LYS A 176 10.10 2.54 9.04
C LYS A 176 10.63 1.13 9.34
N VAL A 177 10.58 0.68 10.60
CA VAL A 177 10.97 -0.69 10.98
C VAL A 177 10.05 -1.69 10.31
N PHE A 178 8.74 -1.55 10.50
CA PHE A 178 7.77 -2.53 10.00
C PHE A 178 7.70 -2.56 8.48
N PHE A 179 7.78 -1.41 7.78
CA PHE A 179 7.86 -1.41 6.32
C PHE A 179 9.12 -2.11 5.83
N ARG A 180 10.28 -1.83 6.44
CA ARG A 180 11.53 -2.47 6.06
C ARG A 180 11.45 -4.01 6.21
N GLU A 181 10.85 -4.51 7.29
CA GLU A 181 10.61 -5.95 7.48
C GLU A 181 9.60 -6.50 6.46
N ALA A 182 8.50 -5.80 6.21
CA ALA A 182 7.47 -6.20 5.25
C ALA A 182 8.07 -6.42 3.86
N PHE A 183 8.78 -5.42 3.33
CA PHE A 183 9.46 -5.50 2.03
C PHE A 183 10.69 -6.42 2.05
N PHE A 184 11.19 -6.83 3.23
CA PHE A 184 12.21 -7.87 3.30
C PHE A 184 11.60 -9.26 3.10
N HIS A 185 10.46 -9.57 3.69
CA HIS A 185 9.89 -10.92 3.63
C HIS A 185 9.43 -11.31 2.24
N ASN A 186 8.43 -10.62 1.69
CA ASN A 186 7.89 -10.86 0.36
C ASN A 186 7.20 -9.58 -0.17
N PRO A 187 7.91 -8.74 -0.95
CA PRO A 187 7.35 -7.53 -1.54
C PRO A 187 6.07 -7.76 -2.36
N ALA A 188 6.00 -8.87 -3.11
CA ALA A 188 4.89 -9.16 -4.00
C ALA A 188 3.55 -9.38 -3.27
N GLU A 189 3.57 -9.74 -1.99
CA GLU A 189 2.36 -9.85 -1.15
C GLU A 189 1.80 -8.48 -0.73
N ILE A 190 2.56 -7.39 -0.89
CA ILE A 190 2.14 -6.08 -0.40
C ILE A 190 1.19 -5.43 -1.41
N GLU A 191 -0.04 -5.18 -0.95
CA GLU A 191 -1.06 -4.51 -1.75
C GLU A 191 -0.96 -2.99 -1.58
N LEU A 192 -0.28 -2.36 -2.53
CA LEU A 192 0.03 -0.92 -2.50
C LEU A 192 -1.23 -0.03 -2.48
N ALA A 193 -2.35 -0.49 -3.05
CA ALA A 193 -3.62 0.25 -3.10
C ALA A 193 -4.23 0.54 -1.72
N PHE A 194 -3.79 -0.19 -0.68
CA PHE A 194 -4.21 0.02 0.69
C PHE A 194 -3.20 0.82 1.52
N LEU A 195 -2.07 1.26 0.96
CA LEU A 195 -1.10 2.08 1.69
C LEU A 195 -1.45 3.56 1.54
N GLU A 196 -1.62 4.26 2.65
CA GLU A 196 -2.14 5.63 2.68
C GLU A 196 -1.10 6.64 3.14
N SER A 197 -0.12 6.22 3.95
CA SER A 197 0.83 7.17 4.54
C SER A 197 1.66 7.88 3.47
N GLU A 198 1.82 9.19 3.64
CA GLU A 198 2.53 10.03 2.69
C GLU A 198 3.99 9.58 2.49
N MET A 199 4.63 9.07 3.54
CA MET A 199 6.00 8.56 3.47
C MET A 199 6.14 7.46 2.41
N ILE A 200 5.27 6.44 2.45
CA ILE A 200 5.38 5.31 1.52
C ILE A 200 4.84 5.67 0.14
N ASN A 201 3.78 6.48 0.05
CA ASN A 201 3.22 6.92 -1.22
C ASN A 201 4.19 7.82 -2.02
N ARG A 202 4.99 8.65 -1.34
CA ARG A 202 6.09 9.38 -1.98
C ARG A 202 7.16 8.43 -2.52
N LEU A 203 7.54 7.39 -1.77
CA LEU A 203 8.48 6.38 -2.27
C LEU A 203 7.93 5.65 -3.49
N ILE A 204 6.68 5.20 -3.43
CA ILE A 204 5.98 4.53 -4.54
C ILE A 204 5.98 5.41 -5.78
N SER A 205 5.58 6.68 -5.65
CA SER A 205 5.55 7.63 -6.75
C SER A 205 6.94 7.83 -7.37
N ARG A 206 7.99 7.98 -6.55
CA ARG A 206 9.36 8.11 -7.04
C ARG A 206 9.85 6.88 -7.79
N VAL A 207 9.53 5.67 -7.33
CA VAL A 207 9.95 4.44 -8.02
C VAL A 207 9.12 4.23 -9.30
N LYS A 208 7.85 4.61 -9.32
CA LYS A 208 7.04 4.66 -10.55
C LYS A 208 7.63 5.64 -11.58
N GLU A 209 8.09 6.83 -11.16
CA GLU A 209 8.75 7.82 -12.03
C GLU A 209 10.02 7.26 -12.72
N LEU A 210 10.67 6.24 -12.14
CA LEU A 210 11.80 5.53 -12.76
C LEU A 210 11.37 4.51 -13.83
N GLY A 211 10.06 4.33 -14.04
CA GLY A 211 9.49 3.43 -15.03
C GLY A 211 9.19 2.02 -14.54
N TYR A 212 9.16 1.78 -13.22
CA TYR A 212 8.78 0.49 -12.65
C TYR A 212 7.28 0.42 -12.39
N GLU A 213 6.63 -0.60 -12.92
CA GLU A 213 5.21 -0.86 -12.75
C GLU A 213 4.98 -2.17 -11.94
N PRO A 214 3.83 -2.33 -11.26
CA PRO A 214 3.47 -3.59 -10.63
C PRO A 214 3.49 -4.78 -11.61
N PRO A 215 3.92 -5.98 -11.19
CA PRO A 215 4.37 -6.35 -9.85
C PRO A 215 5.84 -6.02 -9.57
N LEU A 216 6.60 -5.60 -10.58
CA LEU A 216 8.04 -5.33 -10.46
C LEU A 216 8.32 -4.14 -9.54
N LEU A 217 7.42 -3.16 -9.52
CA LEU A 217 7.46 -2.02 -8.61
C LEU A 217 7.68 -2.44 -7.15
N GLN A 218 6.93 -3.43 -6.66
CA GLN A 218 7.08 -3.90 -5.28
C GLN A 218 8.49 -4.39 -4.97
N GLU A 219 9.12 -5.10 -5.91
CA GLU A 219 10.47 -5.65 -5.72
C GLU A 219 11.53 -4.54 -5.60
N TRP A 220 11.34 -3.42 -6.31
CA TRP A 220 12.27 -2.28 -6.28
C TRP A 220 12.06 -1.32 -5.11
N LEU A 221 10.87 -1.30 -4.49
CA LEU A 221 10.58 -0.48 -3.31
C LEU A 221 11.59 -0.66 -2.16
N PRO A 222 11.98 -1.87 -1.72
CA PRO A 222 13.00 -2.03 -0.68
C PRO A 222 14.37 -1.46 -1.07
N VAL A 223 14.75 -1.55 -2.34
CA VAL A 223 16.04 -1.06 -2.82
C VAL A 223 16.07 0.46 -2.73
N TYR A 224 15.13 1.13 -3.40
CA TYR A 224 15.04 2.59 -3.38
C TYR A 224 14.62 3.14 -2.03
N GLY A 225 13.86 2.39 -1.23
CA GLY A 225 13.55 2.76 0.15
C GLY A 225 14.80 2.88 1.01
N VAL A 226 15.83 2.04 0.79
CA VAL A 226 17.14 2.19 1.43
C VAL A 226 17.88 3.39 0.84
N LEU A 227 17.97 3.51 -0.49
CA LEU A 227 18.73 4.58 -1.17
C LEU A 227 18.18 5.99 -0.87
N TYR A 228 16.86 6.13 -0.74
CA TYR A 228 16.22 7.42 -0.44
C TYR A 228 16.04 7.68 1.05
N GLY A 229 16.60 6.85 1.92
CA GLY A 229 16.56 7.08 3.37
C GLY A 229 15.19 6.85 4.03
N VAL A 230 14.29 6.11 3.38
CA VAL A 230 12.99 5.73 3.93
C VAL A 230 13.15 4.54 4.88
N PHE A 231 13.87 3.49 4.47
CA PHE A 231 14.10 2.26 5.24
C PHE A 231 15.42 2.29 6.01
N THR A 232 15.62 3.34 6.81
CA THR A 232 16.89 3.61 7.51
C THR A 232 17.02 2.96 8.87
N VAL A 233 15.92 2.54 9.50
CA VAL A 233 16.00 1.96 10.84
C VAL A 233 16.59 0.55 10.72
N LYS A 234 17.73 0.35 11.38
CA LYS A 234 18.51 -0.89 11.31
C LYS A 234 18.36 -1.62 12.64
N ARG A 235 18.22 -2.94 12.57
CA ARG A 235 18.29 -3.81 13.75
C ARG A 235 19.33 -4.88 13.56
N GLU A 236 19.85 -5.36 14.68
CA GLU A 236 20.70 -6.53 14.69
C GLU A 236 19.88 -7.78 14.31
N LEU A 237 20.44 -8.58 13.39
CA LEU A 237 19.89 -9.88 13.03
C LEU A 237 20.34 -10.93 14.04
N LYS A 238 19.40 -11.74 14.53
CA LYS A 238 19.74 -12.92 15.36
C LYS A 238 20.50 -13.94 14.51
N SER A 239 21.30 -14.80 15.14
CA SER A 239 22.12 -15.81 14.44
C SER A 239 21.31 -16.67 13.46
N LEU A 240 20.09 -17.06 13.84
CA LEU A 240 19.19 -17.82 12.96
C LEU A 240 18.71 -17.00 11.75
N GLU A 241 18.42 -15.72 11.93
CA GLU A 241 17.99 -14.82 10.85
C GLU A 241 19.15 -14.55 9.88
N TYR A 242 20.35 -14.33 10.40
CA TYR A 242 21.56 -14.21 9.61
C TYR A 242 21.84 -15.47 8.78
N GLY A 243 21.71 -16.67 9.38
CA GLY A 243 21.84 -17.93 8.65
C GLY A 243 20.83 -18.05 7.51
N LYS A 244 19.55 -17.73 7.76
CA LYS A 244 18.49 -17.72 6.73
C LYS A 244 18.76 -16.68 5.63
N LEU A 245 19.27 -15.50 5.98
CA LEU A 245 19.66 -14.47 5.03
C LEU A 245 20.75 -14.98 4.08
N ARG A 246 21.81 -15.60 4.62
CA ARG A 246 22.90 -16.17 3.82
C ARG A 246 22.42 -17.29 2.90
N GLN A 247 21.52 -18.15 3.37
CA GLN A 247 20.90 -19.20 2.56
C GLN A 247 20.07 -18.60 1.41
N SER A 248 19.27 -17.58 1.70
CA SER A 248 18.48 -16.88 0.68
C SER A 248 19.36 -16.19 -0.37
N ILE A 249 20.47 -15.56 0.04
CA ILE A 249 21.44 -14.96 -0.88
C ILE A 249 22.03 -16.03 -1.80
N TYR A 250 22.48 -17.16 -1.24
CA TYR A 250 23.05 -18.25 -2.03
C TYR A 250 22.05 -18.83 -3.03
N ALA A 251 20.78 -18.99 -2.63
CA ALA A 251 19.73 -19.46 -3.54
C ALA A 251 19.52 -18.49 -4.72
N LEU A 252 19.37 -17.19 -4.44
CA LEU A 252 19.19 -16.17 -5.48
C LEU A 252 20.42 -16.01 -6.38
N GLU A 253 21.64 -16.08 -5.82
CA GLU A 253 22.88 -16.11 -6.61
C GLU A 253 22.93 -17.32 -7.54
N GLY A 254 22.47 -18.49 -7.06
CA GLY A 254 22.34 -19.70 -7.86
C GLY A 254 21.33 -19.54 -8.99
N GLU A 255 20.14 -19.03 -8.68
CA GLU A 255 19.07 -18.77 -9.66
C GLU A 255 19.54 -17.81 -10.77
N LEU A 256 20.34 -16.79 -10.46
CA LEU A 256 20.87 -15.87 -11.48
C LEU A 256 21.76 -16.52 -12.54
N THR A 257 22.33 -17.69 -12.25
CA THR A 257 23.18 -18.42 -13.20
C THR A 257 22.35 -19.18 -14.25
N ASP A 258 21.07 -19.41 -14.00
CA ASP A 258 20.15 -19.99 -14.98
C ASP A 258 19.81 -18.94 -16.07
N GLU A 259 19.89 -19.36 -17.34
CA GLU A 259 19.58 -18.51 -18.49
C GLU A 259 18.08 -18.15 -18.57
N HIS A 260 17.21 -18.96 -17.97
CA HIS A 260 15.76 -18.75 -17.95
C HIS A 260 15.26 -17.98 -16.73
N ALA A 261 16.15 -17.59 -15.82
CA ALA A 261 15.79 -16.87 -14.61
C ALA A 261 15.25 -15.47 -14.91
N ASP A 262 14.19 -15.07 -14.21
CA ASP A 262 13.68 -13.71 -14.28
C ASP A 262 14.58 -12.75 -13.49
N ARG A 263 15.65 -12.30 -14.15
CA ARG A 263 16.62 -11.36 -13.58
C ARG A 263 15.97 -10.05 -13.12
N ARG A 264 14.83 -9.65 -13.71
CA ARG A 264 14.17 -8.39 -13.35
C ARG A 264 13.67 -8.41 -11.92
N THR A 265 13.19 -9.56 -11.43
CA THR A 265 12.71 -9.73 -10.05
C THR A 265 13.83 -10.20 -9.11
N ILE A 266 14.75 -11.05 -9.59
CA ILE A 266 15.82 -11.59 -8.74
C ILE A 266 16.84 -10.52 -8.33
N ILE A 267 17.24 -9.63 -9.25
CA ILE A 267 18.22 -8.57 -8.98
C ILE A 267 17.79 -7.69 -7.80
N PRO A 268 16.60 -7.04 -7.79
CA PRO A 268 16.21 -6.18 -6.68
C PRO A 268 16.06 -6.93 -5.35
N ARG A 269 15.59 -8.19 -5.38
CA ARG A 269 15.57 -9.06 -4.19
C ARG A 269 16.97 -9.28 -3.63
N LEU A 270 17.93 -9.62 -4.49
CA LEU A 270 19.30 -9.88 -4.09
C LEU A 270 19.99 -8.61 -3.58
N LEU A 271 19.77 -7.46 -4.24
CA LEU A 271 20.25 -6.16 -3.77
C LEU A 271 19.73 -5.83 -2.37
N ASN A 272 18.42 -5.98 -2.12
CA ASN A 272 17.84 -5.80 -0.80
C ASN A 272 18.51 -6.73 0.23
N ARG A 273 18.70 -8.01 -0.10
CA ARG A 273 19.37 -8.98 0.79
C ARG A 273 20.82 -8.57 1.10
N TYR A 274 21.57 -8.05 0.13
CA TYR A 274 22.89 -7.51 0.38
C TYR A 274 22.87 -6.25 1.25
N PHE A 275 21.89 -5.36 1.12
CA PHE A 275 21.76 -4.21 2.02
C PHE A 275 21.57 -4.64 3.48
N TRP A 276 20.76 -5.67 3.72
CA TRP A 276 20.61 -6.27 5.04
C TRP A 276 21.89 -6.93 5.55
N LEU A 277 22.63 -7.61 4.66
CA LEU A 277 23.91 -8.22 5.00
C LEU A 277 24.97 -7.16 5.38
N MET A 278 25.03 -6.07 4.62
CA MET A 278 25.90 -4.92 4.88
C MET A 278 25.59 -4.26 6.23
N ASP A 279 24.30 -4.10 6.55
CA ASP A 279 23.88 -3.56 7.84
C ASP A 279 24.32 -4.46 9.01
N HIS A 280 24.16 -5.77 8.87
CA HIS A 280 24.63 -6.74 9.85
C HIS A 280 26.16 -6.65 10.05
N TYR A 281 26.93 -6.59 8.97
CA TYR A 281 28.39 -6.47 9.04
C TYR A 281 28.84 -5.17 9.72
N ARG A 282 28.17 -4.05 9.42
CA ARG A 282 28.47 -2.75 10.03
C ARG A 282 28.14 -2.72 11.53
N ILE A 283 27.00 -3.27 11.94
CA ILE A 283 26.59 -3.32 13.35
C ILE A 283 27.57 -4.15 14.19
N ASN A 284 28.03 -5.28 13.64
CA ASN A 284 28.90 -6.22 14.34
C ASN A 284 30.41 -5.93 14.18
N ASN A 285 30.78 -4.82 13.54
CA ASN A 285 32.17 -4.46 13.25
C ASN A 285 32.95 -5.61 12.59
N GLU A 286 32.31 -6.28 11.63
CA GLU A 286 32.88 -7.40 10.89
C GLU A 286 34.06 -6.95 10.00
N GLU A 287 34.82 -7.92 9.52
CA GLU A 287 36.04 -7.66 8.75
C GLU A 287 35.79 -6.77 7.52
N PRO A 288 36.62 -5.73 7.28
CA PRO A 288 36.47 -4.84 6.12
C PRO A 288 36.40 -5.55 4.77
N LEU A 289 37.05 -6.71 4.66
CA LEU A 289 37.05 -7.53 3.44
C LEU A 289 35.62 -8.03 3.10
N LYS A 290 34.84 -8.48 4.09
CA LYS A 290 33.45 -8.93 3.86
C LYS A 290 32.57 -7.82 3.34
N ILE A 291 32.79 -6.60 3.82
CA ILE A 291 32.09 -5.38 3.37
C ILE A 291 32.48 -5.07 1.92
N GLN A 292 33.78 -5.09 1.59
CA GLN A 292 34.27 -4.85 0.24
C GLN A 292 33.77 -5.89 -0.77
N ASP A 293 33.79 -7.17 -0.40
CA ASP A 293 33.28 -8.26 -1.24
C ASP A 293 31.78 -8.08 -1.55
N THR A 294 31.00 -7.68 -0.54
CA THR A 294 29.55 -7.45 -0.71
C THR A 294 29.29 -6.22 -1.57
N LEU A 295 30.05 -5.14 -1.40
CA LEU A 295 29.98 -3.96 -2.26
C LEU A 295 30.34 -4.27 -3.72
N TYR A 296 31.36 -5.11 -3.94
CA TYR A 296 31.73 -5.56 -5.28
C TYR A 296 30.59 -6.36 -5.92
N LYS A 297 29.93 -7.25 -5.17
CA LYS A 297 28.73 -7.97 -5.65
C LYS A 297 27.58 -7.04 -6.01
N ILE A 298 27.30 -6.02 -5.20
CA ILE A 298 26.29 -4.99 -5.52
C ILE A 298 26.63 -4.30 -6.83
N ARG A 299 27.89 -3.88 -7.03
CA ARG A 299 28.36 -3.25 -8.26
C ARG A 299 28.23 -4.13 -9.48
N LEU A 300 28.48 -5.44 -9.35
CA LEU A 300 28.31 -6.40 -10.45
C LEU A 300 26.84 -6.58 -10.85
N LEU A 301 25.91 -6.46 -9.91
CA LEU A 301 24.48 -6.54 -10.20
C LEU A 301 23.96 -5.27 -10.88
N ASP A 302 24.31 -4.10 -10.34
CA ASP A 302 23.91 -2.81 -10.88
C ASP A 302 24.88 -1.70 -10.42
N GLU A 303 25.64 -1.16 -11.38
CA GLU A 303 26.63 -0.10 -11.11
C GLU A 303 25.99 1.20 -10.62
N LYS A 304 24.80 1.55 -11.13
CA LYS A 304 24.10 2.78 -10.71
C LYS A 304 23.60 2.67 -9.28
N ILE A 305 23.06 1.50 -8.91
CA ILE A 305 22.63 1.24 -7.53
C ILE A 305 23.82 1.26 -6.58
N TYR A 306 24.96 0.71 -7.00
CA TYR A 306 26.19 0.79 -6.21
C TYR A 306 26.61 2.24 -5.95
N GLU A 307 26.67 3.08 -7.00
CA GLU A 307 27.02 4.50 -6.87
C GLU A 307 26.06 5.22 -5.90
N LEU A 308 24.76 5.01 -6.05
CA LEU A 308 23.75 5.60 -5.15
C LEU A 308 23.87 5.10 -3.70
N TYR A 309 24.34 3.87 -3.48
CA TYR A 309 24.42 3.29 -2.14
C TYR A 309 25.64 3.76 -1.34
N ILE A 310 26.74 4.11 -2.01
CA ILE A 310 27.97 4.58 -1.35
C ILE A 310 27.97 6.09 -1.08
N HIS A 311 27.05 6.84 -1.69
CA HIS A 311 26.86 8.27 -1.52
C HIS A 311 25.85 8.59 -0.41
#